data_AF-A0A3D9D004-F1
#
_entry.id   AF-A0A3D9D004-F1
#
_cell.length_a   1.000
_cell.length_b   1.000
_cell.length_c   1.000
_cell.angle_alpha   90.00
_cell.angle_beta   90.00
_cell.angle_gamma   90.00
#
_symmetry.space_group_name_H-M   'P 1'
#
loop_
_entity.id
_entity.type
_entity.pdbx_description
1 polymer ?
#
loop_
_entity_poly.entity_id
_entity_poly.type
_entity_poly.pdbx_seq_one_letter_code
_entity_poly.pdbx_strand_id
1 'polypeptide(L)'
;MKKYRKRIRIENATAFKLEYFDGSGEKKYKEFVTEKSMEQFHKRQTDFLYLAINRYAFVNEKWHRFLKLTSPYVFERELESINKFFKENIEAENLQSFKNEEN
;
A
#
# COMPACT_ATOMS: atom_id res chain seq x y z
N MET A 1 -20.82 -23.35 -10.19
CA MET A 1 -20.40 -22.03 -10.71
C MET A 1 -19.75 -21.22 -9.59
N LYS A 2 -18.47 -20.82 -9.74
CA LYS A 2 -17.88 -19.81 -8.84
C LYS A 2 -18.70 -18.52 -9.00
N LYS A 3 -19.40 -18.08 -7.95
CA LYS A 3 -20.12 -16.79 -7.97
C LYS A 3 -19.10 -15.71 -8.37
N TYR A 4 -19.35 -15.00 -9.46
CA TYR A 4 -18.51 -13.87 -9.87
C TYR A 4 -18.46 -12.88 -8.71
N ARG A 5 -17.25 -12.66 -8.15
CA ARG A 5 -17.08 -11.68 -7.09
C ARG A 5 -17.32 -10.30 -7.69
N LYS A 6 -18.24 -9.52 -7.09
CA LYS A 6 -18.51 -8.15 -7.51
C LYS A 6 -17.20 -7.35 -7.49
N ARG A 7 -16.91 -6.64 -8.59
CA ARG A 7 -15.70 -5.79 -8.71
C ARG A 7 -15.72 -4.74 -7.60
N ILE A 8 -14.64 -4.65 -6.84
CA ILE A 8 -14.43 -3.58 -5.86
C ILE A 8 -13.95 -2.36 -6.65
N ARG A 9 -14.56 -1.20 -6.37
CA ARG A 9 -14.25 0.09 -7.02
C ARG A 9 -13.71 1.04 -5.98
N ILE A 10 -12.55 1.64 -6.25
CA ILE A 10 -11.87 2.54 -5.31
C ILE A 10 -12.67 3.83 -5.11
N GLU A 11 -13.47 4.22 -6.11
CA GLU A 11 -14.34 5.38 -6.11
C GLU A 11 -15.47 5.27 -5.08
N ASN A 12 -15.79 4.03 -4.65
CA ASN A 12 -16.80 3.77 -3.63
C ASN A 12 -16.20 3.78 -2.21
N ALA A 13 -14.92 4.12 -2.04
CA ALA A 13 -14.28 4.13 -0.75
C ALA A 13 -14.75 5.32 0.09
N THR A 14 -15.10 5.06 1.35
CA THR A 14 -15.52 6.09 2.31
C THR A 14 -14.42 6.47 3.30
N ALA A 15 -13.36 5.67 3.38
CA ALA A 15 -12.17 5.96 4.16
C ALA A 15 -10.94 5.30 3.54
N PHE A 16 -9.77 5.82 3.88
CA PHE A 16 -8.47 5.34 3.45
C PHE A 16 -7.58 5.16 4.66
N LYS A 17 -6.67 4.18 4.62
CA LYS A 17 -5.71 3.93 5.71
C LYS A 17 -4.34 3.67 5.12
N LEU A 18 -3.34 4.28 5.72
CA LEU A 18 -1.93 4.09 5.39
C LEU A 18 -1.21 3.46 6.57
N GLU A 19 -0.60 2.31 6.36
CA GLU A 19 0.33 1.68 7.31
C GLU A 19 1.76 2.01 6.90
N TYR A 20 2.57 2.42 7.88
CA TYR A 20 3.94 2.86 7.68
C TYR A 20 4.81 2.55 8.90
N PHE A 21 6.12 2.47 8.70
CA PHE A 21 7.09 2.52 9.80
C PHE A 21 7.54 3.96 10.03
N ASP A 22 7.78 4.32 11.29
CA ASP A 22 8.35 5.61 11.66
C ASP A 22 9.87 5.51 11.93
N GLY A 23 10.45 6.64 12.34
CA GLY A 23 11.87 6.76 12.72
C GLY A 23 12.36 5.78 13.77
N SER A 24 11.46 5.20 14.57
CA SER A 24 11.78 4.21 15.60
C SER A 24 11.61 2.76 15.16
N GLY A 25 11.19 2.52 13.92
CA GLY A 25 10.87 1.17 13.43
C GLY A 25 9.53 0.64 13.96
N GLU A 26 8.72 1.49 14.59
CA GLU A 26 7.38 1.11 15.04
C GLU A 26 6.39 1.18 13.89
N LYS A 27 5.56 0.14 13.76
CA LYS A 27 4.48 0.12 12.79
C LYS A 27 3.34 1.02 13.25
N LYS A 28 3.10 2.09 12.51
CA LYS A 28 2.01 3.04 12.72
C LYS A 28 0.99 2.96 11.59
N TYR A 29 -0.21 3.47 11.87
CA TYR A 29 -1.23 3.65 10.85
C TYR A 29 -1.91 5.01 11.02
N LYS A 30 -2.43 5.53 9.91
CA LYS A 30 -3.25 6.74 9.91
C LYS A 30 -4.42 6.57 8.95
N GLU A 31 -5.58 7.00 9.38
CA GLU A 31 -6.80 7.01 8.57
C GLU A 31 -7.08 8.40 7.98
N PHE A 32 -7.75 8.40 6.84
CA PHE A 32 -8.00 9.55 6.00
C PHE A 32 -9.40 9.45 5.38
N VAL A 33 -10.05 10.60 5.22
CA VAL A 33 -11.36 10.67 4.56
C VAL A 33 -11.22 10.53 3.04
N THR A 34 -10.08 10.94 2.46
CA THR A 34 -9.86 10.92 1.00
C THR A 34 -8.50 10.36 0.62
N GLU A 35 -8.42 9.69 -0.54
CA GLU A 35 -7.15 9.21 -1.12
C GLU A 35 -6.14 10.35 -1.28
N LYS A 36 -6.61 11.51 -1.79
CA LYS A 36 -5.77 12.69 -1.97
C LYS A 36 -5.09 13.14 -0.68
N SER A 37 -5.80 13.14 0.44
CA SER A 37 -5.23 13.52 1.74
C SER A 37 -4.21 12.51 2.26
N MET A 38 -4.45 11.21 2.03
CA MET A 38 -3.48 10.15 2.33
C MET A 38 -2.21 10.32 1.51
N GLU A 39 -2.34 10.59 0.21
CA GLU A 39 -1.20 10.79 -0.69
C GLU A 39 -0.42 12.06 -0.39
N GLN A 40 -1.09 13.15 -0.01
CA GLN A 40 -0.42 14.36 0.44
C GLN A 40 0.35 14.12 1.74
N PHE A 41 -0.23 13.37 2.68
CA PHE A 41 0.49 12.97 3.89
C PHE A 41 1.72 12.15 3.54
N HIS A 42 1.56 11.11 2.71
CA HIS A 42 2.64 10.24 2.25
C HIS A 42 3.77 11.02 1.58
N LYS A 43 3.46 11.95 0.68
CA LYS A 43 4.45 12.78 -0.03
C LYS A 43 5.20 13.76 0.86
N ARG A 44 4.59 14.20 1.98
CA ARG A 44 5.22 15.12 2.93
C ARG A 44 6.18 14.42 3.88
N GLN A 45 6.22 13.10 3.89
CA GLN A 45 7.16 12.37 4.73
C GLN A 45 8.54 12.47 4.09
N THR A 46 9.35 13.37 4.63
CA THR A 46 10.72 13.64 4.20
C THR A 46 11.76 12.88 5.01
N ASP A 47 11.34 12.22 6.09
CA ASP A 47 12.25 11.49 6.96
C ASP A 47 12.75 10.22 6.27
N PHE A 48 14.06 10.03 6.25
CA PHE A 48 14.74 8.85 5.67
C PHE A 48 14.25 7.50 6.23
N LEU A 49 13.58 7.52 7.39
CA LEU A 49 13.06 6.33 8.06
C LEU A 49 11.56 6.09 7.83
N TYR A 50 10.86 7.01 7.16
CA TYR A 50 9.46 6.80 6.82
C TYR A 50 9.36 5.80 5.66
N LEU A 51 8.75 4.65 5.91
CA LEU A 51 8.46 3.67 4.88
C LEU A 51 6.97 3.33 4.85
N ALA A 52 6.32 3.69 3.75
CA ALA A 52 4.94 3.27 3.50
C ALA A 52 4.90 1.79 3.10
N ILE A 53 4.08 1.02 3.81
CA ILE A 53 4.00 -0.43 3.64
C ILE A 53 2.75 -0.80 2.84
N ASN A 54 1.58 -0.46 3.39
CA ASN A 54 0.31 -0.91 2.87
C ASN A 54 -0.67 0.26 2.80
N ARG A 55 -1.42 0.32 1.70
CA ARG A 55 -2.54 1.26 1.51
C ARG A 55 -3.85 0.49 1.52
N TYR A 56 -4.84 0.99 2.23
CA TYR A 56 -6.17 0.38 2.30
C TYR A 56 -7.25 1.40 1.98
N ALA A 57 -8.33 0.90 1.40
CA ALA A 57 -9.57 1.63 1.17
C ALA A 57 -10.74 0.87 1.81
N PHE A 58 -11.61 1.59 2.49
CA PHE A 58 -12.80 1.03 3.12
C PHE A 58 -13.95 1.09 2.13
N VAL A 59 -14.37 -0.08 1.63
CA VAL A 59 -15.41 -0.23 0.61
C VAL A 59 -16.34 -1.36 1.05
N ASN A 60 -17.66 -1.15 1.00
CA ASN A 60 -18.66 -2.15 1.41
C ASN A 60 -18.36 -2.74 2.81
N GLU A 61 -18.15 -1.86 3.78
CA GLU A 61 -17.93 -2.23 5.20
C GLU A 61 -16.66 -3.06 5.46
N LYS A 62 -15.71 -3.07 4.52
CA LYS A 62 -14.47 -3.82 4.64
C LYS A 62 -13.26 -3.02 4.16
N TRP A 63 -12.15 -3.19 4.88
CA TRP A 63 -10.85 -2.70 4.44
C TRP A 63 -10.27 -3.60 3.33
N HIS A 64 -9.95 -2.98 2.21
CA HIS A 64 -9.34 -3.62 1.06
C HIS A 64 -7.97 -3.01 0.80
N ARG A 65 -6.92 -3.84 0.78
CA ARG A 65 -5.59 -3.37 0.40
C ARG A 65 -5.55 -3.08 -1.10
N PHE A 66 -4.90 -1.99 -1.49
CA PHE A 66 -4.72 -1.61 -2.88
C PHE A 66 -3.30 -1.12 -3.15
N LEU A 67 -2.92 -1.15 -4.42
CA LEU A 67 -1.67 -0.59 -4.92
C LEU A 67 -2.02 0.50 -5.93
N LYS A 68 -1.37 1.66 -5.79
CA LYS A 68 -1.45 2.73 -6.78
C LYS A 68 -0.39 2.49 -7.83
N LEU A 69 -0.82 2.20 -9.05
CA LEU A 69 0.07 2.05 -10.18
C LEU A 69 0.39 3.43 -10.78
N THR A 70 1.61 3.61 -11.26
CA THR A 70 2.03 4.82 -11.98
C THR A 70 1.43 4.87 -13.40
N SER A 71 1.21 3.70 -13.98
CA SER A 71 0.58 3.49 -15.28
C SER A 71 -0.67 2.62 -15.14
N PRO A 72 -1.75 2.87 -15.89
CA PRO A 72 -2.89 1.96 -15.94
C PRO A 72 -2.58 0.63 -16.64
N TYR A 73 -1.45 0.56 -17.36
CA TYR A 73 -0.94 -0.66 -17.99
C TYR A 73 0.20 -1.25 -17.17
N VAL A 74 0.19 -2.56 -17.03
CA VAL A 74 1.20 -3.33 -16.29
C VAL A 74 1.74 -4.40 -17.23
N PHE A 75 3.05 -4.57 -17.27
CA PHE A 75 3.66 -5.65 -18.04
C PHE A 75 3.56 -6.97 -17.27
N GLU A 76 3.44 -8.10 -17.99
CA GLU A 76 3.30 -9.41 -17.37
C GLU A 76 4.41 -9.72 -16.35
N ARG A 77 5.66 -9.35 -16.66
CA ARG A 77 6.82 -9.50 -15.76
C ARG A 77 6.66 -8.81 -14.41
N GLU A 78 5.84 -7.76 -14.32
CA GLU A 78 5.63 -6.98 -13.11
C GLU A 78 4.54 -7.61 -12.21
N LEU A 79 3.74 -8.55 -12.74
CA LEU A 79 2.70 -9.24 -11.96
C LEU A 79 3.29 -10.04 -10.80
N GLU A 80 4.49 -10.61 -10.97
CA GLU A 80 5.15 -11.34 -9.90
C GLU A 80 5.51 -10.42 -8.74
N SER A 81 6.13 -9.27 -9.03
CA SER A 81 6.46 -8.23 -8.03
C SER A 81 5.20 -7.69 -7.33
N ILE A 82 4.12 -7.43 -8.07
CA ILE A 82 2.85 -6.98 -7.49
C ILE A 82 2.26 -8.05 -6.57
N ASN A 83 2.29 -9.32 -6.99
CA ASN A 83 1.81 -10.42 -6.16
C ASN A 83 2.67 -10.62 -4.92
N LYS A 84 3.99 -10.46 -5.04
CA LYS A 84 4.94 -10.52 -3.93
C LYS A 84 4.65 -9.40 -2.92
N PHE A 85 4.47 -8.16 -3.39
CA PHE A 85 4.03 -7.03 -2.56
C PHE A 85 2.75 -7.33 -1.76
N PHE A 86 1.78 -8.03 -2.37
CA PHE A 86 0.56 -8.45 -1.69
C PHE A 86 0.70 -9.74 -0.84
N LYS A 87 1.81 -10.46 -0.88
CA LYS A 87 2.00 -11.66 -0.05
C LYS A 87 2.93 -11.40 1.12
N GLU A 88 3.86 -10.48 0.97
CA GLU A 88 4.86 -10.19 2.00
C GLU A 88 4.25 -9.41 3.17
N ASN A 89 4.55 -9.89 4.37
CA ASN A 89 4.43 -9.13 5.60
C ASN A 89 5.76 -8.39 5.78
N ILE A 90 5.80 -7.11 5.45
CA ILE A 90 6.98 -6.29 5.64
C ILE A 90 7.09 -6.01 7.15
N GLU A 91 8.09 -6.62 7.77
CA GLU A 91 8.51 -6.40 9.17
C GLU A 91 9.70 -5.44 9.20
N ALA A 92 9.88 -4.68 10.28
CA ALA A 92 10.93 -3.66 10.37
C ALA A 92 12.34 -4.24 10.18
N GLU A 93 12.59 -5.47 10.62
CA GLU A 93 13.85 -6.19 10.46
C GLU A 93 14.15 -6.55 8.99
N ASN A 94 13.11 -6.78 8.19
CA ASN A 94 13.24 -7.09 6.75
C ASN A 94 13.56 -5.86 5.89
N LEU A 95 13.61 -4.66 6.49
CA LEU A 95 13.94 -3.42 5.77
C LEU A 95 15.45 -3.21 5.60
N GLN A 96 16.25 -3.73 6.53
CA GLN A 96 17.72 -3.71 6.42
C GLN A 96 18.25 -4.76 5.42
N SER A 97 17.45 -5.75 5.05
CA SER A 97 17.82 -6.81 4.11
C SER A 97 17.47 -6.52 2.64
N PHE A 98 16.74 -5.43 2.36
CA PHE A 98 16.73 -4.81 1.02
C PHE A 98 18.10 -4.16 0.77
N LYS A 99 19.14 -4.99 0.71
CA LYS A 99 20.44 -4.61 0.16
C LYS A 99 20.19 -4.10 -1.26
N ASN A 100 20.76 -2.94 -1.55
CA ASN A 100 20.85 -2.37 -2.88
C ASN A 100 21.05 -3.47 -3.93
N GLU A 101 20.04 -3.73 -4.76
CA GLU A 101 20.30 -4.18 -6.13
C GLU A 101 20.89 -2.97 -6.87
N GLU A 102 22.13 -2.62 -6.54
CA GLU A 102 22.98 -1.81 -7.41
C GLU A 102 23.54 -2.75 -8.48
N ASN A 103 22.95 -2.63 -9.67
CA ASN A 103 23.39 -3.12 -11.00
C ASN A 103 23.55 -4.63 -11.25
#